data_AF-A0A0G1M394-F1
#
_entry.id   AF-A0A0G1M394-F1
#
_cell.length_a   1.000
_cell.length_b   1.000
_cell.length_c   1.000
_cell.angle_alpha   90.00
_cell.angle_beta   90.00
_cell.angle_gamma   90.00
#
_symmetry.space_group_name_H-M   'P 1'
#
loop_
_entity.id
_entity.type
_entity.pdbx_description
1 polymer ?
#
loop_
_entity_poly.entity_id
_entity_poly.type
_entity_poly.pdbx_seq_one_letter_code
_entity_poly.pdbx_strand_id
1 'polypeptide(L)'
;MDQHPVPQNISSYEFHLVGDMTLKQFFQLAGGVAVAVVVYRLPLPFILKWPIMGLAALTGVMLAFVPVSGRPFSQWIMAFIKAIYSPTEFHWSETSQPLPTMNHKPSNQVTKKSVLDLIESQLIARFSQIFTHPSLAFSAIQPNTQRSTRSPQPLSPLPISLPTTHNSMPPPDRPNLLTGLVLDPAGSRLEGVILELSDATGLPVRALRTNKLGQFMTATPLSSGIYTLFAEKDGFGFPSVSIQVENKIISPIVITAHA
;
A
#
# COMPACT_ATOMS: atom_id res chain seq x y z
N MET A 1 26.78 19.76 10.77
CA MET A 1 25.34 20.08 10.79
C MET A 1 24.68 19.09 9.85
N ASP A 2 24.17 18.00 10.40
CA ASP A 2 23.48 16.99 9.61
C ASP A 2 22.12 17.54 9.21
N GLN A 3 21.93 17.70 7.90
CA GLN A 3 20.72 18.26 7.30
C GLN A 3 19.60 17.22 7.42
N HIS A 4 18.70 17.38 8.40
CA HIS A 4 17.49 16.55 8.45
C HIS A 4 16.56 16.91 7.28
N PRO A 5 16.06 15.93 6.53
CA PRO A 5 15.14 16.18 5.42
C PRO A 5 13.84 16.79 5.95
N VAL A 6 13.39 17.85 5.27
CA VAL A 6 12.16 18.57 5.60
C VAL A 6 10.96 17.67 5.34
N PRO A 7 9.95 17.60 6.25
CA PRO A 7 8.76 16.78 6.05
C PRO A 7 8.11 17.07 4.70
N GLN A 8 7.87 16.03 3.91
CA GLN A 8 7.15 16.18 2.64
C GLN A 8 5.71 16.63 2.90
N ASN A 9 5.20 17.47 2.01
CA ASN A 9 3.84 18.02 2.10
C ASN A 9 2.79 16.91 2.19
N ILE A 10 2.05 16.89 3.30
CA ILE A 10 0.91 16.00 3.59
C ILE A 10 -0.42 16.49 2.98
N SER A 11 -0.39 17.46 2.06
CA SER A 11 -1.60 18.13 1.55
C SER A 11 -2.39 17.34 0.50
N SER A 12 -2.13 16.04 0.31
CA SER A 12 -2.86 15.18 -0.63
C SER A 12 -4.21 14.66 -0.10
N TYR A 13 -4.85 15.39 0.81
CA TYR A 13 -6.19 15.06 1.29
C TYR A 13 -7.23 15.68 0.35
N GLU A 14 -7.86 14.87 -0.49
CA GLU A 14 -9.04 15.30 -1.25
C GLU A 14 -10.29 15.14 -0.36
N PHE A 15 -11.12 16.19 -0.32
CA PHE A 15 -12.36 16.16 0.44
C PHE A 15 -13.39 15.26 -0.26
N HIS A 16 -13.76 14.17 0.41
CA HIS A 16 -14.81 13.26 -0.02
C HIS A 16 -16.16 13.79 0.50
N LEU A 17 -16.99 14.33 -0.41
CA LEU A 17 -18.25 14.98 -0.03
C LEU A 17 -19.40 13.97 0.09
N VAL A 18 -19.46 13.00 -0.83
CA VAL A 18 -20.57 12.03 -0.92
C VAL A 18 -19.98 10.62 -0.99
N GLY A 19 -19.98 9.91 0.13
CA GLY A 19 -19.35 8.59 0.23
C GLY A 19 -17.85 8.66 -0.05
N ASP A 20 -17.34 7.72 -0.85
CA ASP A 20 -15.93 7.66 -1.29
C ASP A 20 -15.69 8.51 -2.57
N MET A 21 -16.48 9.57 -2.80
CA MET A 21 -16.31 10.46 -3.94
C MET A 21 -15.90 11.87 -3.55
N THR A 22 -14.90 12.39 -4.26
CA THR A 22 -14.45 13.77 -4.13
C THR A 22 -15.39 14.74 -4.84
N LEU A 23 -15.39 16.01 -4.44
CA LEU A 23 -16.30 17.02 -5.01
C LEU A 23 -16.21 17.10 -6.54
N LYS A 24 -14.99 16.96 -7.08
CA LYS A 24 -14.73 16.97 -8.51
C LYS A 24 -15.37 15.77 -9.22
N GLN A 25 -15.24 14.58 -8.65
CA GLN A 25 -15.80 13.34 -9.20
C GLN A 25 -17.33 13.38 -9.21
N PHE A 26 -17.93 13.95 -8.15
CA PHE A 26 -19.38 14.15 -8.09
C PHE A 26 -19.87 15.04 -9.24
N PHE A 27 -19.25 16.19 -9.48
CA PHE A 27 -19.65 17.07 -10.58
C PHE A 27 -19.42 16.44 -11.96
N GLN A 28 -18.39 15.62 -12.13
CA GLN A 28 -18.15 14.90 -13.38
C GLN A 28 -19.24 13.87 -13.67
N LEU A 29 -19.63 13.08 -12.66
CA LEU A 29 -20.71 12.11 -12.78
C LEU A 29 -22.05 12.82 -13.02
N ALA A 30 -22.36 13.83 -12.20
CA ALA A 30 -23.58 14.62 -12.32
C ALA A 30 -23.68 15.31 -13.68
N GLY A 31 -22.57 15.81 -14.22
CA GLY A 31 -22.49 16.39 -15.56
C GLY A 31 -22.86 15.39 -16.66
N GLY A 32 -22.34 14.16 -16.60
CA GLY A 32 -22.70 13.11 -17.56
C GLY A 32 -24.19 12.73 -17.52
N VAL A 33 -24.75 12.63 -16.31
CA VAL A 33 -26.19 12.39 -16.12
C VAL A 33 -27.03 13.58 -16.60
N ALA A 34 -26.60 14.81 -16.32
CA ALA A 34 -27.29 16.02 -16.79
C ALA A 34 -27.33 16.08 -18.32
N VAL A 35 -26.21 15.77 -19.01
CA VAL A 35 -26.16 15.68 -20.48
C VAL A 35 -27.10 14.58 -20.99
N ALA A 36 -27.12 13.41 -20.34
CA ALA A 36 -28.06 12.34 -20.67
C ALA A 36 -29.53 12.80 -20.57
N VAL A 37 -29.88 13.57 -19.54
CA VAL A 37 -31.22 14.16 -19.37
C VAL A 37 -31.52 15.21 -20.45
N VAL A 38 -30.55 16.05 -20.83
CA VAL A 38 -30.71 17.01 -21.94
C VAL A 38 -30.99 16.27 -23.24
N VAL A 39 -30.21 15.22 -23.55
CA VAL A 39 -30.43 14.36 -24.75
C VAL A 39 -31.81 13.71 -24.73
N TYR A 40 -32.30 13.32 -23.55
CA TYR A 40 -33.67 12.80 -23.41
C TYR A 40 -34.73 13.83 -23.79
N ARG A 41 -34.53 15.11 -23.46
CA ARG A 41 -35.42 16.23 -23.81
C ARG A 41 -35.38 16.62 -25.29
N LEU A 42 -34.32 16.28 -26.03
CA LEU A 42 -34.25 16.55 -27.47
C LEU A 42 -35.19 15.61 -28.26
N PRO A 43 -35.85 16.10 -29.32
CA PRO A 43 -36.73 15.30 -30.19
C PRO A 43 -35.92 14.44 -31.17
N LEU A 44 -35.06 13.57 -30.64
CA LEU A 44 -34.27 12.60 -31.42
C LEU A 44 -35.03 11.28 -31.62
N PRO A 45 -34.85 10.59 -32.76
CA PRO A 45 -35.44 9.28 -32.99
C PRO A 45 -34.97 8.25 -31.95
N PHE A 46 -35.85 7.32 -31.59
CA PHE A 46 -35.66 6.37 -30.48
C PHE A 46 -34.33 5.59 -30.56
N ILE A 47 -33.98 5.10 -31.76
CA ILE A 47 -32.78 4.29 -32.00
C ILE A 47 -31.50 5.05 -31.67
N LEU A 48 -31.46 6.36 -31.95
CA LEU A 48 -30.26 7.17 -31.74
C LEU A 48 -30.20 7.76 -30.31
N LYS A 49 -31.35 7.93 -29.66
CA LYS A 49 -31.44 8.53 -28.32
C LYS A 49 -30.77 7.67 -27.24
N TRP A 50 -31.11 6.39 -27.16
CA TRP A 50 -30.56 5.48 -26.15
C TRP A 50 -29.04 5.33 -26.16
N PRO A 51 -28.37 5.09 -27.30
CA PRO A 51 -26.91 4.96 -27.30
C PRO A 51 -26.21 6.27 -26.93
N ILE A 52 -26.71 7.42 -27.39
CA ILE A 52 -26.13 8.73 -27.01
C ILE A 52 -26.30 8.98 -25.49
N MET A 53 -27.47 8.64 -24.94
CA MET A 53 -27.74 8.79 -23.52
C MET A 53 -26.86 7.86 -22.66
N GLY A 54 -26.72 6.60 -23.09
CA GLY A 54 -25.85 5.62 -22.46
C GLY A 54 -24.38 6.02 -22.53
N LEU A 55 -23.94 6.50 -23.69
CA LEU A 55 -22.58 7.01 -23.88
C LEU A 55 -22.32 8.20 -22.96
N ALA A 56 -23.21 9.21 -22.91
CA ALA A 56 -23.05 10.37 -22.04
C ALA A 56 -22.94 10.00 -20.56
N ALA A 57 -23.79 9.08 -20.08
CA ALA A 57 -23.73 8.57 -18.71
C ALA A 57 -22.43 7.79 -18.45
N LEU A 58 -22.04 6.90 -19.37
CA LEU A 58 -20.81 6.10 -19.27
C LEU A 58 -19.55 6.97 -19.25
N THR A 59 -19.50 8.03 -20.07
CA THR A 59 -18.38 8.98 -20.06
C THR A 59 -18.31 9.74 -18.72
N GLY A 60 -19.45 10.07 -18.11
CA GLY A 60 -19.49 10.66 -16.76
C GLY A 60 -18.92 9.73 -15.68
N VAL A 61 -19.27 8.44 -15.73
CA VAL A 61 -18.71 7.40 -14.83
C VAL A 61 -17.20 7.24 -15.06
N MET A 62 -16.77 7.16 -16.32
CA MET A 62 -15.35 7.06 -16.68
C MET A 62 -14.53 8.24 -16.14
N LEU A 63 -15.05 9.47 -16.27
CA LEU A 63 -14.39 10.67 -15.77
C LEU A 63 -14.22 10.68 -14.25
N ALA A 64 -15.22 10.18 -13.52
CA ALA A 64 -15.24 10.20 -12.06
C ALA A 64 -14.41 9.07 -11.42
N PHE A 65 -14.49 7.85 -11.96
CA PHE A 65 -14.03 6.65 -11.24
C PHE A 65 -12.89 5.88 -11.90
N VAL A 66 -12.50 6.19 -13.13
CA VAL A 66 -11.48 5.41 -13.84
C VAL A 66 -10.11 6.09 -13.73
N PRO A 67 -9.21 5.66 -12.84
CA PRO A 67 -7.83 6.14 -12.86
C PRO A 67 -7.07 5.54 -14.04
N VAL A 68 -6.21 6.34 -14.68
CA VAL A 68 -5.29 5.89 -15.75
C VAL A 68 -3.87 6.16 -15.28
N SER A 69 -3.05 5.11 -15.21
CA SER A 69 -1.64 5.19 -14.81
C SER A 69 -1.41 5.92 -13.48
N GLY A 70 -2.28 5.70 -12.50
CA GLY A 70 -2.19 6.32 -11.17
C GLY A 70 -2.60 7.80 -11.11
N ARG A 71 -3.23 8.33 -12.17
CA ARG A 71 -3.77 9.70 -12.22
C ARG A 71 -5.27 9.66 -12.56
N PRO A 72 -6.07 10.61 -12.06
CA PRO A 72 -7.49 10.67 -12.40
C PRO A 72 -7.68 10.94 -13.91
N PHE A 73 -8.70 10.32 -14.51
CA PHE A 73 -8.96 10.37 -15.96
C PHE A 73 -8.95 11.79 -16.54
N SER A 74 -9.52 12.75 -15.80
CA SER A 74 -9.54 14.16 -16.20
C SER A 74 -8.14 14.76 -16.41
N GLN A 75 -7.16 14.40 -15.57
CA GLN A 75 -5.78 14.86 -15.76
C GLN A 75 -5.12 14.16 -16.94
N TRP A 76 -5.42 12.88 -17.14
CA TRP A 76 -4.96 12.14 -18.30
C TRP A 76 -5.50 12.74 -19.60
N ILE A 77 -6.78 13.13 -19.67
CA ILE A 77 -7.38 13.84 -20.81
C ILE A 77 -6.64 15.14 -21.11
N MET A 78 -6.32 15.94 -20.09
CA MET A 78 -5.62 17.22 -20.28
C MET A 78 -4.19 17.00 -20.75
N ALA A 79 -3.49 16.00 -20.20
CA ALA A 79 -2.15 15.62 -20.64
C ALA A 79 -2.16 15.07 -22.07
N PHE A 80 -3.17 14.29 -22.43
CA PHE A 80 -3.35 13.75 -23.77
C PHE A 80 -3.58 14.86 -24.80
N ILE A 81 -4.51 15.78 -24.53
CA ILE A 81 -4.75 16.95 -25.39
C ILE A 81 -3.47 17.78 -25.49
N LYS A 82 -2.81 18.07 -24.36
CA LYS A 82 -1.54 18.79 -24.37
C LYS A 82 -0.46 18.08 -25.18
N ALA A 83 -0.38 16.75 -25.09
CA ALA A 83 0.59 15.94 -25.81
C ALA A 83 0.34 15.91 -27.33
N ILE A 84 -0.94 15.88 -27.75
CA ILE A 84 -1.31 15.95 -29.17
C ILE A 84 -0.90 17.29 -29.78
N TYR A 85 -1.12 18.38 -29.06
CA TYR A 85 -0.85 19.73 -29.57
C TYR A 85 0.53 20.28 -29.18
N SER A 86 1.29 19.58 -28.34
CA SER A 86 2.65 20.01 -28.00
C SER A 86 3.60 19.77 -29.17
N PRO A 87 4.41 20.76 -29.56
CA PRO A 87 5.42 20.56 -30.57
C PRO A 87 6.44 19.51 -30.11
N THR A 88 6.84 18.63 -31.02
CA THR A 88 7.95 17.70 -30.79
C THR A 88 9.26 18.47 -31.01
N GLU A 89 9.86 18.94 -29.93
CA GLU A 89 11.17 19.62 -30.01
C GLU A 89 12.30 18.59 -29.92
N PHE A 90 13.14 18.55 -30.96
CA PHE A 90 14.38 17.78 -30.97
C PHE A 90 15.51 18.69 -30.51
N HIS A 91 16.12 18.40 -29.36
CA HIS A 91 17.38 19.02 -28.97
C HIS A 91 18.54 18.23 -29.58
N TRP A 92 19.31 18.86 -30.47
CA TRP A 92 20.56 18.31 -30.95
C TRP A 92 21.61 18.39 -29.85
N SER A 93 22.16 17.24 -29.44
CA SER A 93 23.31 17.16 -28.55
C SER A 93 24.54 16.79 -29.38
N GLU A 94 25.43 17.75 -29.58
CA GLU A 94 26.75 17.47 -30.14
C GLU A 94 27.53 16.62 -29.13
N THR A 95 27.69 15.33 -29.42
CA THR A 95 28.65 14.48 -28.71
C THR A 95 30.05 14.99 -29.04
N SER A 96 30.54 15.96 -28.27
CA SER A 96 31.95 16.31 -28.16
C SER A 96 32.67 15.25 -27.33
N GLN A 97 32.65 14.00 -27.79
CA GLN A 97 33.58 13.00 -27.29
C GLN A 97 34.89 13.26 -28.06
N PRO A 98 35.91 13.88 -27.44
CA PRO A 98 37.20 14.05 -28.10
C PRO A 98 37.66 12.66 -28.53
N LEU A 99 38.07 12.55 -29.80
CA LEU A 99 38.63 11.30 -30.32
C LEU A 99 39.66 10.78 -29.33
N PRO A 100 39.61 9.49 -28.94
CA PRO A 100 40.63 8.93 -28.08
C PRO A 100 41.97 9.06 -28.78
N THR A 101 42.80 10.00 -28.34
CA THR A 101 44.19 10.09 -28.77
C THR A 101 44.83 8.77 -28.41
N MET A 102 45.25 8.01 -29.43
CA MET A 102 45.88 6.71 -29.31
C MET A 102 47.26 6.84 -28.64
N ASN A 103 47.28 7.08 -27.33
CA ASN A 103 48.47 6.93 -26.49
C ASN A 103 48.48 5.50 -25.97
N HIS A 104 49.12 4.60 -26.72
CA HIS A 104 49.43 3.27 -26.25
C HIS A 104 50.50 3.35 -25.14
N LYS A 105 50.04 3.24 -23.90
CA LYS A 105 50.87 2.79 -22.77
C LYS A 105 50.54 1.30 -22.56
N PRO A 106 51.51 0.38 -22.57
CA PRO A 106 51.24 -1.01 -22.29
C PRO A 106 50.91 -1.13 -20.80
N SER A 107 49.62 -1.12 -20.48
CA SER A 107 49.12 -1.57 -19.19
C SER A 107 48.37 -2.86 -19.47
N ASN A 108 48.87 -3.96 -18.93
CA ASN A 108 48.20 -5.25 -18.87
C ASN A 108 46.83 -5.08 -18.19
N GLN A 109 45.81 -4.75 -18.98
CA GLN A 109 44.41 -4.87 -18.60
C GLN A 109 44.01 -6.30 -18.93
N VAL A 110 44.24 -7.20 -17.98
CA VAL A 110 43.54 -8.49 -17.93
C VAL A 110 42.05 -8.16 -18.04
N THR A 111 41.41 -8.70 -19.07
CA THR A 111 39.99 -8.57 -19.37
C THR A 111 39.17 -9.09 -18.18
N LYS A 112 38.92 -8.24 -17.17
CA LYS A 112 37.79 -8.44 -16.28
C LYS A 112 36.57 -8.07 -17.10
N LYS A 113 36.01 -9.07 -17.78
CA LYS A 113 34.63 -8.99 -18.29
C LYS A 113 33.76 -8.42 -17.18
N SER A 114 32.93 -7.44 -17.53
CA SER A 114 32.03 -6.81 -16.58
C SER A 114 31.23 -7.89 -15.86
N VAL A 115 31.04 -7.75 -14.55
CA VAL A 115 30.17 -8.65 -13.78
C VAL A 115 28.81 -8.77 -14.45
N LEU A 116 28.37 -7.70 -15.12
CA LEU A 116 27.15 -7.67 -15.92
C LEU A 116 27.20 -8.62 -17.13
N ASP A 117 28.31 -8.64 -17.89
CA ASP A 117 28.48 -9.53 -19.06
C ASP A 117 28.53 -11.01 -18.64
N LEU A 118 29.07 -11.29 -17.45
CA LEU A 118 29.10 -12.63 -16.85
C LEU A 118 27.71 -13.09 -16.45
N ILE A 119 26.93 -12.20 -15.84
CA ILE A 119 25.56 -12.49 -15.45
C ILE A 119 24.68 -12.69 -16.71
N GLU A 120 24.80 -11.83 -17.72
CA GLU A 120 24.02 -11.96 -18.96
C GLU A 120 24.33 -13.26 -19.70
N SER A 121 25.61 -13.62 -19.86
CA SER A 121 25.99 -14.86 -20.52
C SER A 121 25.53 -16.11 -19.74
N GLN A 122 25.55 -16.07 -18.41
CA GLN A 122 25.00 -17.16 -17.59
C GLN A 122 23.48 -17.25 -17.68
N LEU A 123 22.77 -16.11 -17.72
CA LEU A 123 21.31 -16.07 -17.82
C LEU A 123 20.84 -16.64 -19.16
N ILE A 124 21.47 -16.20 -20.26
CA ILE A 124 21.16 -16.66 -21.61
C ILE A 124 21.42 -18.17 -21.75
N ALA A 125 22.52 -18.67 -21.19
CA ALA A 125 22.82 -20.11 -21.17
C ALA A 125 21.83 -20.92 -20.33
N ARG A 126 21.28 -20.35 -19.24
CA ARG A 126 20.21 -20.98 -18.45
C ARG A 126 18.89 -21.01 -19.20
N PHE A 127 18.54 -19.93 -19.91
CA PHE A 127 17.28 -19.86 -20.66
C PHE A 127 17.22 -20.85 -21.83
N SER A 128 18.32 -21.07 -22.55
CA SER A 128 18.36 -22.04 -23.65
C SER A 128 18.11 -23.48 -23.17
N GLN A 129 18.51 -23.84 -21.94
CA GLN A 129 18.30 -25.17 -21.38
C GLN A 129 16.84 -25.45 -20.98
N ILE A 130 16.05 -24.42 -20.68
CA ILE A 130 14.63 -24.55 -20.31
C ILE A 130 13.80 -25.10 -21.48
N PHE A 131 14.14 -24.73 -22.71
CA PHE A 131 13.43 -25.19 -23.91
C PHE A 131 13.79 -26.63 -24.31
N THR A 132 14.97 -27.12 -23.93
CA THR A 132 15.41 -28.50 -24.25
C THR A 132 14.94 -29.55 -23.24
N HIS A 133 14.59 -29.15 -22.00
CA HIS A 133 14.06 -30.05 -20.98
C HIS A 133 12.87 -29.42 -20.24
N PRO A 134 11.62 -29.58 -20.74
CA PRO A 134 10.43 -29.01 -20.10
C PRO A 134 10.15 -29.58 -18.68
N SER A 135 10.83 -30.66 -18.29
CA SER A 135 10.71 -31.29 -16.97
C SER A 135 11.49 -30.61 -15.84
N LEU A 136 12.38 -29.64 -16.14
CA LEU A 136 13.14 -28.92 -15.10
C LEU A 136 12.45 -27.63 -14.61
N ALA A 137 11.45 -27.13 -15.33
CA ALA A 137 10.67 -25.95 -14.91
C ALA A 137 9.74 -26.22 -13.70
N PHE A 138 9.52 -27.49 -13.35
CA PHE A 138 8.58 -27.88 -12.27
C PHE A 138 9.23 -28.38 -10.98
N SER A 139 10.56 -28.35 -10.85
CA SER A 139 11.21 -28.88 -9.63
C SER A 139 11.38 -27.88 -8.48
N ALA A 140 10.78 -26.69 -8.55
CA ALA A 140 10.78 -25.69 -7.47
C ALA A 140 9.41 -25.51 -6.78
N ILE A 141 8.41 -26.35 -7.10
CA ILE A 141 7.15 -26.43 -6.36
C ILE A 141 6.93 -27.89 -5.96
N GLN A 142 7.77 -28.38 -5.06
CA GLN A 142 7.42 -29.52 -4.21
C GLN A 142 6.89 -28.98 -2.89
N PRO A 143 5.57 -28.84 -2.71
CA PRO A 143 5.01 -28.91 -1.38
C PRO A 143 5.22 -30.36 -0.96
N ASN A 144 6.10 -30.60 0.01
CA ASN A 144 6.25 -31.90 0.64
C ASN A 144 4.89 -32.29 1.24
N THR A 145 4.10 -33.02 0.46
CA THR A 145 2.77 -33.48 0.81
C THR A 145 2.84 -35.00 0.69
N GLN A 146 3.37 -35.66 1.71
CA GLN A 146 2.97 -37.04 1.98
C GLN A 146 1.49 -37.01 2.37
N ARG A 147 0.62 -37.06 1.37
CA ARG A 147 -0.80 -37.34 1.56
C ARG A 147 -0.97 -38.85 1.47
N SER A 148 -0.88 -39.52 2.62
CA SER A 148 -1.45 -40.85 2.80
C SER A 148 -2.90 -40.83 2.31
N THR A 149 -3.25 -41.81 1.49
CA THR A 149 -4.63 -42.12 1.10
C THR A 149 -5.40 -42.53 2.34
N ARG A 150 -6.10 -41.58 2.98
CA ARG A 150 -7.24 -41.89 3.85
C ARG A 150 -8.49 -41.39 3.17
N SER A 151 -9.33 -42.35 2.80
CA SER A 151 -10.73 -42.18 2.43
C SER A 151 -11.43 -41.08 3.25
N PRO A 152 -12.35 -40.30 2.66
CA PRO A 152 -13.13 -39.32 3.42
C PRO A 152 -14.07 -40.07 4.37
N GLN A 153 -13.68 -40.19 5.63
CA GLN A 153 -14.63 -40.44 6.71
C GLN A 153 -15.37 -39.12 6.99
N PRO A 154 -16.69 -39.14 7.19
CA PRO A 154 -17.42 -37.96 7.63
C PRO A 154 -16.90 -37.60 9.01
N LEU A 155 -16.14 -36.50 9.10
CA LEU A 155 -15.83 -35.89 10.37
C LEU A 155 -17.15 -35.33 10.90
N SER A 156 -17.73 -36.02 11.88
CA SER A 156 -18.70 -35.42 12.79
C SER A 156 -18.18 -34.03 13.17
N PRO A 157 -19.03 -32.98 13.21
CA PRO A 157 -18.58 -31.68 13.66
C PRO A 157 -18.00 -31.87 15.07
N LEU A 158 -16.68 -31.72 15.17
CA LEU A 158 -16.03 -31.50 16.45
C LEU A 158 -16.80 -30.34 17.08
N PRO A 159 -17.23 -30.45 18.36
CA PRO A 159 -17.69 -29.27 19.06
C PRO A 159 -16.53 -28.27 18.95
N ILE A 160 -16.76 -27.19 18.22
CA ILE A 160 -15.91 -26.02 18.28
C ILE A 160 -16.06 -25.60 19.74
N SER A 161 -15.14 -26.03 20.60
CA SER A 161 -14.87 -25.31 21.82
C SER A 161 -14.45 -23.94 21.35
N LEU A 162 -15.40 -22.99 21.42
CA LEU A 162 -15.08 -21.57 21.40
C LEU A 162 -13.87 -21.41 22.31
N PRO A 163 -12.79 -20.74 21.86
CA PRO A 163 -11.69 -20.45 22.75
C PRO A 163 -12.27 -19.74 23.97
N THR A 164 -12.24 -20.46 25.08
CA THR A 164 -12.54 -19.98 26.41
C THR A 164 -11.77 -18.68 26.58
N THR A 165 -12.46 -17.66 27.09
CA THR A 165 -11.92 -16.40 27.57
C THR A 165 -10.56 -16.59 28.24
N HIS A 166 -9.48 -16.40 27.49
CA HIS A 166 -8.16 -16.17 28.03
C HIS A 166 -7.74 -14.79 27.56
N ASN A 167 -7.71 -13.84 28.48
CA ASN A 167 -7.35 -12.44 28.27
C ASN A 167 -5.86 -12.24 27.88
N SER A 168 -5.15 -13.28 27.42
CA SER A 168 -3.73 -13.15 27.09
C SER A 168 -3.51 -12.90 25.61
N MET A 169 -2.96 -11.75 25.29
CA MET A 169 -2.25 -11.53 24.03
C MET A 169 -0.89 -12.26 24.09
N PRO A 170 -0.46 -12.96 23.03
CA PRO A 170 0.89 -13.53 22.99
C PRO A 170 1.94 -12.41 23.04
N PRO A 171 3.08 -12.62 23.73
CA PRO A 171 4.18 -11.67 23.71
C PRO A 171 4.76 -11.53 22.30
N PRO A 172 5.37 -10.38 21.97
CA PRO A 172 5.95 -10.16 20.66
C PRO A 172 7.24 -10.98 20.47
N ASP A 173 7.42 -11.52 19.26
CA ASP A 173 8.56 -12.39 18.90
C ASP A 173 9.90 -11.64 18.72
N ARG A 174 9.90 -10.30 18.75
CA ARG A 174 11.09 -9.46 18.52
C ARG A 174 11.19 -8.35 19.57
N PRO A 175 12.42 -7.92 19.93
CA PRO A 175 12.60 -6.82 20.88
C PRO A 175 12.05 -5.51 20.34
N ASN A 176 11.69 -4.60 21.25
CA ASN A 176 11.18 -3.26 20.98
C ASN A 176 9.90 -3.18 20.13
N LEU A 177 9.19 -4.29 19.97
CA LEU A 177 7.83 -4.25 19.46
C LEU A 177 6.88 -3.94 20.60
N LEU A 178 6.08 -2.90 20.40
CA LEU A 178 5.01 -2.57 21.31
C LEU A 178 3.74 -3.28 20.87
N THR A 179 3.15 -4.04 21.78
CA THR A 179 1.89 -4.74 21.54
C THR A 179 0.98 -4.55 22.75
N GLY A 180 -0.33 -4.57 22.53
CA GLY A 180 -1.26 -4.40 23.62
C GLY A 180 -2.72 -4.55 23.26
N LEU A 181 -3.56 -4.35 24.26
CA LEU A 181 -4.99 -4.55 24.18
C LEU A 181 -5.71 -3.40 24.89
N VAL A 182 -6.78 -2.90 24.27
CA VAL A 182 -7.60 -1.82 24.81
C VAL A 182 -8.97 -2.34 25.22
N LEU A 183 -9.37 -2.01 26.43
CA LEU A 183 -10.61 -2.43 27.07
C LEU A 183 -11.49 -1.21 27.38
N ASP A 184 -12.80 -1.42 27.39
CA ASP A 184 -13.77 -0.46 27.92
C ASP A 184 -13.80 -0.52 29.47
N PRO A 185 -14.53 0.39 30.15
CA PRO A 185 -14.65 0.37 31.62
C PRO A 185 -15.32 -0.91 32.16
N ALA A 186 -16.06 -1.64 31.32
CA ALA A 186 -16.70 -2.91 31.65
C ALA A 186 -15.80 -4.13 31.38
N GLY A 187 -14.57 -3.93 30.88
CA GLY A 187 -13.61 -4.99 30.54
C GLY A 187 -13.83 -5.64 29.16
N SER A 188 -14.69 -5.10 28.30
CA SER A 188 -14.89 -5.55 26.92
C SER A 188 -13.84 -4.96 25.97
N ARG A 189 -13.55 -5.69 24.88
CA ARG A 189 -12.55 -5.27 23.88
C ARG A 189 -13.02 -4.06 23.09
N LEU A 190 -12.17 -3.04 22.97
CA LEU A 190 -12.52 -1.78 22.35
C LEU A 190 -11.85 -1.63 20.96
N GLU A 191 -12.62 -1.84 19.90
CA GLU A 191 -12.18 -1.65 18.51
C GLU A 191 -12.08 -0.17 18.12
N GLY A 192 -11.16 0.15 17.22
CA GLY A 192 -11.11 1.43 16.52
C GLY A 192 -10.55 2.59 17.33
N VAL A 193 -9.93 2.32 18.48
CA VAL A 193 -9.22 3.32 19.29
C VAL A 193 -7.97 3.75 18.53
N ILE A 194 -7.74 5.05 18.44
CA ILE A 194 -6.51 5.60 17.88
C ILE A 194 -5.51 5.74 19.00
N LEU A 195 -4.32 5.15 18.85
CA LEU A 195 -3.23 5.33 19.79
C LEU A 195 -2.11 6.13 19.13
N GLU A 196 -1.62 7.16 19.81
CA GLU A 196 -0.50 7.98 19.39
C GLU A 196 0.69 7.71 20.32
N LEU A 197 1.82 7.33 19.73
CA LEU A 197 3.07 7.14 20.44
C LEU A 197 3.96 8.34 20.18
N SER A 198 4.32 9.05 21.25
CA SER A 198 5.19 10.23 21.19
C SER A 198 6.51 9.96 21.90
N ASP A 199 7.59 10.55 21.42
CA ASP A 199 8.91 10.43 22.06
C ASP A 199 9.03 11.30 23.33
N ALA A 200 10.20 11.27 23.97
CA ALA A 200 10.49 12.05 25.18
C ALA A 200 10.37 13.58 24.99
N THR A 201 10.44 14.07 23.75
CA THR A 201 10.26 15.49 23.41
C THR A 201 8.80 15.86 23.15
N GLY A 202 7.90 14.87 23.15
CA GLY A 202 6.47 15.03 22.89
C GLY A 202 6.13 14.95 21.40
N LEU A 203 7.07 14.61 20.51
CA LEU A 203 6.81 14.50 19.09
C LEU A 203 6.14 13.16 18.76
N PRO A 204 5.01 13.14 18.02
CA PRO A 204 4.38 11.89 17.60
C PRO A 204 5.26 11.15 16.61
N VAL A 205 5.67 9.94 16.98
CA VAL A 205 6.50 9.08 16.13
C VAL A 205 5.68 8.03 15.39
N ARG A 206 4.54 7.58 15.94
CA ARG A 206 3.66 6.56 15.33
C ARG A 206 2.22 6.70 15.78
N ALA A 207 1.28 6.46 14.86
CA ALA A 207 -0.13 6.26 15.18
C ALA A 207 -0.51 4.80 14.92
N LEU A 208 -1.31 4.21 15.81
CA LEU A 208 -1.80 2.84 15.75
C LEU A 208 -3.33 2.86 15.89
N ARG A 209 -3.99 1.80 15.42
CA ARG A 209 -5.43 1.62 15.61
C ARG A 209 -5.73 0.23 16.13
N THR A 210 -6.63 0.11 17.10
CA THR A 210 -7.06 -1.21 17.58
C THR A 210 -7.95 -1.92 16.58
N ASN A 211 -7.75 -3.24 16.44
CA ASN A 211 -8.60 -4.10 15.61
C ASN A 211 -9.91 -4.49 16.33
N LYS A 212 -10.73 -5.35 15.69
CA LYS A 212 -11.98 -5.93 16.25
C LYS A 212 -11.82 -6.61 17.61
N LEU A 213 -10.61 -7.04 17.95
CA LEU A 213 -10.29 -7.70 19.22
C LEU A 213 -9.70 -6.71 20.25
N GLY A 214 -9.71 -5.41 19.96
CA GLY A 214 -9.11 -4.38 20.81
C GLY A 214 -7.59 -4.41 20.82
N GLN A 215 -6.94 -5.19 19.94
CA GLN A 215 -5.49 -5.38 19.93
C GLN A 215 -4.81 -4.33 19.06
N PHE A 216 -3.62 -3.89 19.47
CA PHE A 216 -2.73 -3.04 18.69
C PHE A 216 -1.30 -3.60 18.74
N MET A 217 -0.53 -3.36 17.68
CA MET A 217 0.88 -3.72 17.60
C MET A 217 1.63 -2.79 16.65
N THR A 218 2.88 -2.43 16.99
CA THR A 218 3.78 -1.77 16.06
C THR A 218 4.29 -2.73 15.00
N ALA A 219 4.28 -2.37 13.71
CA ALA A 219 4.78 -3.24 12.64
C ALA A 219 6.32 -3.37 12.63
N THR A 220 7.03 -2.37 13.15
CA THR A 220 8.49 -2.32 13.20
C THR A 220 8.98 -2.10 14.62
N PRO A 221 10.19 -2.52 14.99
CA PRO A 221 10.76 -2.22 16.31
C PRO A 221 10.86 -0.71 16.55
N LEU A 222 10.64 -0.27 17.79
CA LEU A 222 10.91 1.08 18.24
C LEU A 222 12.41 1.25 18.50
N SER A 223 12.93 2.46 18.30
CA SER A 223 14.28 2.81 18.72
C SER A 223 14.34 2.81 20.25
N SER A 224 15.53 2.62 20.83
CA SER A 224 15.67 2.72 22.28
C SER A 224 15.42 4.15 22.76
N GLY A 225 14.60 4.32 23.78
CA GLY A 225 14.15 5.63 24.25
C GLY A 225 12.93 5.56 25.16
N ILE A 226 12.50 6.72 25.65
CA ILE A 226 11.26 6.86 26.42
C ILE A 226 10.16 7.33 25.47
N TYR A 227 9.02 6.66 25.53
CA TYR A 227 7.84 7.00 24.76
C TYR A 227 6.63 7.16 25.67
N THR A 228 5.70 8.02 25.27
CA THR A 228 4.40 8.17 25.92
C THR A 228 3.33 7.75 24.93
N LEU A 229 2.43 6.87 25.36
CA LEU A 229 1.31 6.36 24.59
C LEU A 229 0.04 7.10 25.02
N PHE A 230 -0.60 7.76 24.08
CA PHE A 230 -1.90 8.40 24.21
C PHE A 230 -2.94 7.57 23.45
N ALA A 231 -4.16 7.51 23.95
CA ALA A 231 -5.26 6.83 23.29
C ALA A 231 -6.48 7.74 23.23
N GLU A 232 -7.18 7.71 22.11
CA GLU A 232 -8.34 8.54 21.84
C GLU A 232 -9.45 7.73 21.17
N LYS A 233 -10.68 7.95 21.67
CA LYS A 233 -11.92 7.46 21.06
C LYS A 233 -13.11 8.28 21.59
N ASP A 234 -14.03 8.62 20.70
CA ASP A 234 -15.25 9.35 21.07
C ASP A 234 -16.00 8.66 22.22
N GLY A 235 -16.30 9.42 23.26
CA GLY A 235 -17.06 8.96 24.43
C GLY A 235 -16.25 8.15 25.45
N PHE A 236 -14.93 8.04 25.32
CA PHE A 236 -14.05 7.35 26.27
C PHE A 236 -12.80 8.17 26.60
N GLY A 237 -12.45 8.25 27.87
CA GLY A 237 -11.17 8.79 28.34
C GLY A 237 -10.14 7.67 28.53
N PHE A 238 -8.85 7.99 28.32
CA PHE A 238 -7.76 7.03 28.52
C PHE A 238 -6.59 7.68 29.29
N PRO A 239 -5.92 6.92 30.18
CA PRO A 239 -4.69 7.38 30.80
C PRO A 239 -3.53 7.34 29.79
N SER A 240 -2.59 8.29 29.90
CA SER A 240 -1.33 8.21 29.17
C SER A 240 -0.37 7.22 29.85
N VAL A 241 0.38 6.46 29.05
CA VAL A 241 1.29 5.41 29.55
C VAL A 241 2.71 5.68 29.06
N SER A 242 3.64 5.86 30.00
CA SER A 242 5.07 6.02 29.70
C SER A 242 5.78 4.67 29.64
N ILE A 243 6.55 4.45 28.58
CA ILE A 243 7.20 3.18 28.23
C ILE A 243 8.67 3.43 27.95
N GLN A 244 9.54 2.65 28.57
CA GLN A 244 10.99 2.68 28.33
C GLN A 244 11.38 1.50 27.42
N VAL A 245 11.99 1.81 26.30
CA VAL A 245 12.39 0.86 25.26
C VAL A 245 13.90 0.65 25.32
N GLU A 246 14.35 -0.57 25.63
CA GLU A 246 15.77 -0.88 25.90
C GLU A 246 16.31 -2.09 25.11
N ASN A 247 15.91 -2.26 23.86
CA ASN A 247 16.33 -3.40 23.04
C ASN A 247 15.99 -4.77 23.64
N LYS A 248 14.86 -4.85 24.35
CA LYS A 248 14.32 -6.04 25.04
C LYS A 248 12.91 -6.35 24.55
N ILE A 249 12.43 -7.57 24.80
CA ILE A 249 11.02 -7.92 24.56
C ILE A 249 10.16 -7.15 25.57
N ILE A 250 9.15 -6.43 25.07
CA ILE A 250 8.20 -5.66 25.88
C ILE A 250 6.95 -6.52 26.02
N SER A 251 6.50 -6.76 27.26
CA SER A 251 5.27 -7.50 27.52
C SER A 251 4.05 -6.74 26.98
N PRO A 252 2.99 -7.45 26.54
CA PRO A 252 1.76 -6.81 26.08
C PRO A 252 1.18 -5.86 27.13
N ILE A 253 0.85 -4.63 26.70
CA ILE A 253 0.27 -3.61 27.57
C ILE A 253 -1.26 -3.67 27.49
N VAL A 254 -1.94 -3.53 28.63
CA VAL A 254 -3.40 -3.44 28.68
C VAL A 254 -3.79 -2.02 29.09
N ILE A 255 -4.64 -1.38 28.30
CA ILE A 255 -5.16 -0.03 28.56
C ILE A 255 -6.66 -0.14 28.76
N THR A 256 -7.14 0.39 29.89
CA THR A 256 -8.57 0.40 30.21
C THR A 256 -9.09 1.82 30.09
N ALA A 257 -10.17 2.00 29.34
CA ALA A 257 -10.88 3.26 29.23
C ALA A 257 -11.59 3.60 30.55
N HIS A 258 -11.80 4.89 30.78
CA HIS A 258 -12.73 5.41 31.77
C HIS A 258 -13.80 6.27 31.09
N ALA A 259 -14.93 6.43 31.76
CA ALA A 259 -16.04 7.27 31.29
C ALA A 259 -15.75 8.76 31.49
#